data_AF-A0A0A0N9Q6-F1
#
_entry.id   AF-A0A0A0N9Q6-F1
#
_cell.length_a   1.000
_cell.length_b   1.000
_cell.length_c   1.000
_cell.angle_alpha   90.00
_cell.angle_beta   90.00
_cell.angle_gamma   90.00
#
_symmetry.space_group_name_H-M   'P 1'
#
loop_
_entity.id
_entity.type
_entity.pdbx_description
1 polymer ?
#
loop_
_entity_poly.entity_id
_entity_poly.type
_entity_poly.pdbx_seq_one_letter_code
_entity_poly.pdbx_strand_id
1 'polypeptide(L)'
;MSKRNRPGNCKGDRGRIKRYTLARRQRGRCLYCAAPFAHPLDGRLRHYVPYRWWPANARPALVLACGHCPGSTSAALPWPLVWLLLAADCAQQEGSAG
;
A
#
# COMPACT_ATOMS: atom_id res chain seq x y z
N MET A 1 -10.57 26.76 12.96
CA MET A 1 -10.97 25.34 13.08
C MET A 1 -10.50 24.57 11.85
N SER A 2 -9.50 23.69 12.00
CA SER A 2 -8.85 22.96 10.89
C SER A 2 -9.71 21.77 10.43
N LYS A 3 -10.29 21.88 9.22
CA LYS A 3 -10.93 20.74 8.53
C LYS A 3 -9.82 19.83 7.98
N ARG A 4 -9.33 18.90 8.81
CA ARG A 4 -8.52 17.76 8.35
C ARG A 4 -9.31 17.01 7.28
N ASN A 5 -8.88 17.19 6.03
CA ASN A 5 -9.47 16.58 4.85
C ASN A 5 -9.21 15.06 4.91
N ARG A 6 -10.19 14.29 5.39
CA ARG A 6 -10.13 12.82 5.35
C ARG A 6 -10.06 12.41 3.87
N PRO A 7 -9.02 11.70 3.39
CA PRO A 7 -8.97 11.28 2.00
C PRO A 7 -9.93 10.10 1.81
N GLY A 8 -11.22 10.42 1.70
CA GLY A 8 -12.22 9.51 1.19
C GLY A 8 -11.84 9.18 -0.24
N ASN A 9 -11.44 7.92 -0.45
CA ASN A 9 -11.57 7.13 -1.65
C ASN A 9 -11.58 7.97 -2.94
N CYS A 10 -10.49 8.05 -3.69
CA CYS A 10 -10.47 8.77 -4.98
C CYS A 10 -11.62 8.25 -5.89
N LYS A 11 -12.77 8.94 -5.87
CA LYS A 11 -13.93 8.73 -6.73
C LYS A 11 -13.73 9.62 -7.98
N GLY A 12 -14.09 9.09 -9.16
CA GLY A 12 -13.87 9.75 -10.45
C GLY A 12 -12.59 9.31 -11.20
N ASP A 13 -12.28 10.00 -12.31
CA ASP A 13 -11.30 9.52 -13.30
C ASP A 13 -9.88 9.42 -12.76
N ARG A 14 -9.47 10.33 -11.87
CA ARG A 14 -8.18 10.24 -11.16
C ARG A 14 -8.05 8.94 -10.37
N GLY A 15 -9.13 8.47 -9.76
CA GLY A 15 -9.19 7.20 -9.06
C GLY A 15 -9.13 6.01 -10.00
N ARG A 16 -9.84 6.08 -11.15
CA ARG A 16 -9.77 5.04 -12.19
C ARG A 16 -8.35 4.91 -12.72
N ILE A 17 -7.73 6.02 -13.13
CA ILE A 17 -6.36 6.05 -13.64
C ILE A 17 -5.40 5.41 -12.63
N LYS A 18 -5.47 5.77 -11.34
CA LYS A 18 -4.64 5.14 -10.30
C LYS A 18 -4.83 3.62 -10.23
N ARG A 19 -6.08 3.14 -10.23
CA ARG A 19 -6.37 1.70 -10.21
C ARG A 19 -5.82 0.98 -11.44
N TYR A 20 -6.01 1.53 -12.64
CA TYR A 20 -5.43 0.94 -13.86
C TYR A 20 -3.91 0.94 -13.84
N THR A 21 -3.26 2.03 -13.44
CA THR A 21 -1.80 2.08 -13.32
C THR A 21 -1.29 1.01 -12.35
N LEU A 22 -1.93 0.88 -11.19
CA LEU A 22 -1.55 -0.10 -10.18
C LEU A 22 -1.86 -1.54 -10.60
N ALA A 23 -2.98 -1.78 -11.30
CA ALA A 23 -3.30 -3.07 -11.87
C ALA A 23 -2.23 -3.50 -12.88
N ARG A 24 -1.80 -2.61 -13.79
CA ARG A 24 -0.70 -2.92 -14.72
C ARG A 24 0.59 -3.28 -13.98
N ARG A 25 0.96 -2.52 -12.95
CA ARG A 25 2.13 -2.80 -12.10
C ARG A 25 2.05 -4.18 -11.42
N GLN A 26 0.86 -4.57 -10.96
CA GLN A 26 0.61 -5.84 -10.26
C GLN A 26 0.15 -6.96 -11.21
N ARG A 27 0.33 -6.79 -12.53
CA ARG A 27 -0.06 -7.78 -13.56
C ARG A 27 -1.54 -8.21 -13.45
N GLY A 28 -2.42 -7.27 -13.10
CA GLY A 28 -3.85 -7.50 -12.95
C GLY A 28 -4.24 -8.37 -11.76
N ARG A 29 -3.35 -8.57 -10.79
CA ARG A 29 -3.56 -9.44 -9.62
C ARG A 29 -3.56 -8.63 -8.32
N CYS A 30 -4.25 -9.15 -7.31
CA CYS A 30 -4.21 -8.62 -5.96
C CYS A 30 -2.82 -8.81 -5.36
N LEU A 31 -2.27 -7.76 -4.71
CA LEU A 31 -0.95 -7.86 -4.08
C LEU A 31 -0.85 -8.96 -3.01
N TYR A 32 -1.91 -9.19 -2.25
CA TYR A 32 -1.86 -10.07 -1.07
C TYR A 32 -2.15 -11.53 -1.38
N CYS A 33 -3.20 -11.81 -2.16
CA CYS A 33 -3.61 -13.19 -2.47
C CYS A 33 -3.26 -13.64 -3.89
N ALA A 34 -2.64 -12.77 -4.69
CA ALA A 34 -2.32 -13.02 -6.10
C ALA A 34 -3.51 -13.36 -7.01
N ALA A 35 -4.75 -13.33 -6.50
CA ALA A 35 -5.95 -13.59 -7.28
C ALA A 35 -6.08 -12.54 -8.41
N PRO A 36 -6.44 -12.97 -9.64
CA PRO A 36 -6.68 -12.05 -10.74
C PRO A 36 -7.93 -11.19 -10.47
N PHE A 37 -7.88 -9.94 -10.88
CA PHE A 37 -9.08 -9.10 -10.96
C PHE A 37 -9.79 -9.35 -12.28
N ALA A 38 -11.11 -9.53 -12.25
CA ALA A 38 -11.93 -9.55 -13.47
C ALA A 38 -11.89 -8.16 -14.14
N HIS A 39 -11.97 -7.11 -13.34
CA HIS A 39 -11.76 -5.75 -13.78
C HIS A 39 -10.92 -4.94 -12.76
N PRO A 40 -9.97 -4.07 -13.17
CA PRO A 40 -9.15 -3.28 -12.25
C PRO A 40 -9.92 -2.40 -11.25
N LEU A 41 -11.17 -2.06 -11.57
CA LEU A 41 -12.04 -1.28 -10.71
C LEU A 41 -12.62 -2.08 -9.54
N ASP A 42 -12.57 -3.41 -9.59
CA ASP A 42 -13.00 -4.30 -8.51
C ASP A 42 -12.01 -4.25 -7.34
N GLY A 43 -10.76 -3.87 -7.63
CA GLY A 43 -9.72 -3.66 -6.65
C GLY A 43 -9.89 -2.36 -5.85
N ARG A 44 -9.57 -2.44 -4.56
CA ARG A 44 -9.52 -1.28 -3.66
C ARG A 44 -8.09 -0.74 -3.56
N LEU A 45 -7.96 0.57 -3.59
CA LEU A 45 -6.70 1.24 -3.27
C LEU A 45 -6.47 1.13 -1.77
N ARG A 46 -5.33 0.57 -1.39
CA ARG A 46 -4.87 0.45 0.01
C ARG A 46 -3.47 1.02 0.13
N HIS A 47 -3.09 1.46 1.32
CA HIS A 47 -1.71 1.84 1.57
C HIS A 47 -0.84 0.60 1.79
N TYR A 48 0.34 0.58 1.19
CA TYR A 48 1.35 -0.46 1.44
C TYR A 48 1.98 -0.29 2.83
N VAL A 49 2.27 0.96 3.19
CA VAL A 49 2.72 1.36 4.53
C VAL A 49 1.55 2.02 5.25
N PRO A 50 1.27 1.70 6.52
CA PRO A 50 0.20 2.36 7.27
C PRO A 50 0.22 3.88 7.12
N TYR A 51 -0.94 4.49 6.82
CA TYR A 51 -1.05 5.93 6.54
C TYR A 51 -0.47 6.80 7.65
N ARG A 52 -0.56 6.35 8.91
CA ARG A 52 0.02 7.04 10.07
C ARG A 52 1.54 7.22 10.00
N TRP A 53 2.22 6.37 9.24
CA TRP A 53 3.68 6.40 9.08
C TRP A 53 4.10 6.96 7.73
N TRP A 54 3.27 6.78 6.70
CA TRP A 54 3.48 7.42 5.40
C TRP A 54 2.17 8.02 4.86
N PRO A 55 1.86 9.29 5.20
CA PRO A 55 0.59 9.92 4.88
C PRO A 55 0.49 10.39 3.41
N ALA A 56 0.94 9.57 2.47
CA ALA A 56 0.98 9.87 1.05
C ALA A 56 -0.12 9.11 0.28
N ASN A 57 -0.96 9.85 -0.46
CA ASN A 57 -1.96 9.29 -1.39
C ASN A 57 -1.42 9.18 -2.83
N ALA A 58 -0.12 8.95 -2.96
CA ALA A 58 0.59 8.83 -4.22
C ALA A 58 0.74 7.35 -4.63
N ARG A 59 0.93 7.11 -5.93
CA ARG A 59 1.13 5.75 -6.50
C ARG A 59 2.19 4.89 -5.77
N PRO A 60 3.35 5.40 -5.31
CA PRO A 60 4.33 4.56 -4.62
C PRO A 60 3.85 4.04 -3.26
N ALA A 61 2.99 4.80 -2.58
CA ALA A 61 2.46 4.43 -1.27
C ALA A 61 1.18 3.58 -1.34
N LEU A 62 0.65 3.33 -2.55
CA LEU A 62 -0.63 2.67 -2.78
C LEU A 62 -0.48 1.36 -3.55
N VAL A 63 -1.35 0.41 -3.23
CA VAL A 63 -1.45 -0.91 -3.84
C VAL A 63 -2.91 -1.22 -4.17
N LEU A 64 -3.13 -2.21 -5.05
CA LEU A 64 -4.47 -2.63 -5.43
C LEU A 64 -4.77 -3.98 -4.76
N ALA A 65 -5.75 -4.00 -3.88
CA ALA A 65 -6.06 -5.16 -3.06
C ALA A 65 -7.54 -5.55 -3.14
N CYS A 66 -7.81 -6.84 -2.96
CA CYS A 66 -9.16 -7.35 -2.83
C CYS A 66 -9.80 -6.88 -1.52
N GLY A 67 -11.13 -6.69 -1.49
CA GLY A 67 -11.84 -6.26 -0.28
C GLY A 67 -11.82 -7.27 0.86
N HIS A 68 -11.73 -8.56 0.53
CA HIS A 68 -11.80 -9.70 1.45
C HIS A 68 -10.44 -10.14 1.99
N CYS A 69 -9.35 -9.53 1.53
CA CYS A 69 -8.00 -9.93 1.89
C CYS A 69 -7.65 -9.42 3.30
N PRO A 70 -7.30 -10.28 4.27
CA PRO A 70 -6.99 -9.86 5.65
C PRO A 70 -5.75 -8.94 5.71
N GLY A 71 -4.79 -9.14 4.80
CA GLY A 71 -3.65 -8.23 4.60
C GLY A 71 -4.03 -6.82 4.16
N SER A 72 -5.30 -6.57 3.82
CA SER A 72 -5.81 -5.23 3.47
C SER A 72 -6.03 -4.32 4.68
N THR A 73 -5.87 -4.83 5.89
CA THR A 73 -5.92 -4.04 7.12
C THR A 73 -4.70 -3.12 7.17
N SER A 74 -4.93 -1.83 6.93
CA SER A 74 -3.92 -0.77 6.86
C SER A 74 -3.16 -0.49 8.17
N ALA A 75 -3.30 -1.35 9.17
CA ALA A 75 -2.69 -1.21 10.49
C ALA A 75 -1.41 -2.05 10.65
N ALA A 76 -1.22 -3.10 9.84
CA ALA A 76 -0.05 -3.97 9.90
C ALA A 76 0.97 -3.62 8.81
N LEU A 77 2.25 -3.75 9.15
CA LEU A 77 3.33 -3.72 8.16
C LEU A 77 3.30 -5.02 7.34
N PRO A 78 3.51 -4.96 6.02
CA PRO A 78 3.78 -6.16 5.24
C PRO A 78 5.12 -6.77 5.66
N TRP A 79 5.18 -8.10 5.81
CA TRP A 79 6.37 -8.83 6.25
C TRP A 79 7.67 -8.45 5.52
N PRO A 80 7.70 -8.27 4.19
CA PRO A 80 8.91 -7.83 3.50
C PRO A 80 9.47 -6.50 4.04
N LEU A 81 8.60 -5.59 4.48
CA LEU A 81 9.02 -4.32 5.07
C LEU A 81 9.53 -4.50 6.50
N VAL A 82 8.94 -5.42 7.28
CA VAL A 82 9.45 -5.80 8.61
C VAL A 82 10.88 -6.36 8.49
N TRP A 83 11.10 -7.29 7.57
CA TRP A 83 12.43 -7.87 7.32
C TRP A 83 13.45 -6.82 6.89
N LEU A 84 13.08 -5.90 6.00
CA LEU A 84 13.96 -4.81 5.58
C LEU A 84 14.34 -3.90 6.75
N LEU A 85 13.38 -3.56 7.62
CA LEU A 85 13.64 -2.75 8.81
C LEU A 85 14.55 -3.46 9.81
N LEU A 86 14.34 -4.77 10.02
CA LEU A 86 15.22 -5.58 10.86
C LEU A 86 16.64 -5.68 10.31
N ALA A 87 16.77 -5.86 8.99
CA ALA A 87 18.08 -5.89 8.33
C ALA A 87 18.80 -4.55 8.42
N ALA A 88 18.07 -3.43 8.26
CA ALA A 88 18.64 -2.10 8.40
C ALA A 88 19.10 -1.81 9.83
N ASP A 89 18.34 -2.26 10.84
CA ASP A 89 18.72 -2.14 12.24
C ASP A 89 19.98 -2.95 12.57
N CYS A 90 20.07 -4.19 12.08
CA CYS A 90 21.26 -5.03 12.22
C CYS A 90 22.52 -4.34 11.66
N ALA A 91 22.43 -3.76 10.45
CA ALA A 91 23.55 -3.05 9.84
C ALA A 91 23.94 -1.76 10.60
N GLN A 92 22.98 -1.08 11.23
CA GLN A 92 23.24 0.13 12.03
C GLN A 92 24.02 -0.21 13.31
N GLN A 93 23.74 -1.36 13.93
CA GLN A 93 24.40 -1.78 15.16
C GLN A 93 25.89 -2.11 14.96
N GLU A 94 26.28 -2.62 13.78
CA GLU A 94 27.69 -2.88 13.44
C GLU A 94 28.53 -1.61 13.34
N GLY A 95 27.93 -0.46 13.01
CA GLY A 95 28.61 0.84 12.95
C GLY A 95 28.68 1.60 14.28
N SER A 96 27.96 1.16 15.31
CA SER A 96 27.88 1.80 16.63
C SER A 96 28.85 1.20 17.66
N ALA A 97 29.54 0.11 17.33
CA ALA A 97 30.49 -0.58 18.21
C ALA A 97 31.96 -0.19 17.97
N GLY A 98 32.21 0.91 17.24
CA GLY A 98 33.55 1.44 16.93
C GLY A 98 33.87 2.71 17.72
#